data_AF-A0A813TW76-F1
#
_entry.id   AF-A0A813TW76-F1
#
_cell.length_a   1.000
_cell.length_b   1.000
_cell.length_c   1.000
_cell.angle_alpha   90.00
_cell.angle_beta   90.00
_cell.angle_gamma   90.00
#
_symmetry.space_group_name_H-M   'P 1'
#
loop_
_entity.id
_entity.type
_entity.pdbx_description
1 polymer ?
#
loop_
_entity_poly.entity_id
_entity_poly.type
_entity_poly.pdbx_seq_one_letter_code
_entity_poly.pdbx_strand_id
1 'polypeptide(L)'
;MKKVAVSWKILKNGLNFEGTCLNKNCKAYKETIIMNMGLKQTYELGNPNLTNQTSTICPACQSYTMPRSCFFKNCKWKINGIKKTRKGPIIINSDWIFVENKYVRFNKKDSSFLKFSFLKIQTRPGI
;
A
#
# COMPACT_ATOMS: atom_id res chain seq x y z
N MET A 1 11.14 11.15 26.18
CA MET A 1 11.14 9.73 25.78
C MET A 1 11.42 9.62 24.27
N LYS A 2 12.61 9.16 23.85
CA LYS A 2 12.93 8.91 22.44
C LYS A 2 12.15 7.67 21.97
N LYS A 3 11.18 7.82 21.06
CA LYS A 3 10.57 6.68 20.38
C LYS A 3 11.67 5.98 19.59
N VAL A 4 12.10 4.80 20.04
CA VAL A 4 12.96 3.92 19.25
C VAL A 4 12.20 3.59 17.98
N ALA A 5 12.69 4.07 16.84
CA ALA A 5 12.10 3.78 15.55
C ALA A 5 12.22 2.27 15.30
N VAL A 6 11.10 1.57 15.43
CA VAL A 6 11.07 0.13 15.21
C VAL A 6 11.41 -0.13 13.74
N SER A 7 12.44 -0.92 13.47
CA SER A 7 13.02 -1.11 12.11
C SER A 7 12.02 -1.47 10.99
N TRP A 8 10.83 -1.97 11.33
CA TRP A 8 9.76 -2.33 10.39
C TRP A 8 8.61 -1.32 10.30
N LYS A 9 8.71 -0.12 10.91
CA LYS A 9 7.69 0.95 10.88
C LYS A 9 8.25 2.27 10.32
N ILE A 10 9.21 2.21 9.39
CA ILE A 10 9.83 3.41 8.79
C ILE A 10 8.97 3.90 7.63
N LEU A 11 8.56 5.18 7.67
CA LEU A 11 7.87 5.86 6.57
C LEU A 11 8.86 6.61 5.67
N LYS A 12 8.74 6.44 4.36
CA LYS A 12 9.49 7.20 3.35
C LYS A 12 8.56 8.07 2.51
N ASN A 13 9.14 9.00 1.75
CA ASN A 13 8.40 9.76 0.74
C ASN A 13 7.85 8.81 -0.34
N GLY A 14 6.69 9.15 -0.91
CA GLY A 14 5.96 8.32 -1.86
C GLY A 14 4.93 7.42 -1.21
N LEU A 15 4.76 6.22 -1.77
CA LEU A 15 3.78 5.23 -1.33
C LEU A 15 4.37 4.33 -0.25
N ASN A 16 3.61 4.15 0.82
CA ASN A 16 3.92 3.25 1.93
C ASN A 16 2.70 2.37 2.17
N PHE A 17 2.83 1.05 2.08
CA PHE A 17 1.78 0.14 2.51
C PHE A 17 1.90 -0.16 3.99
N GLU A 18 0.76 -0.36 4.63
CA GLU A 18 0.68 -0.85 6.00
C GLU A 18 0.06 -2.25 5.98
N GLY A 19 0.66 -3.17 6.73
CA GLY A 19 0.24 -4.57 6.83
C GLY A 19 0.56 -5.16 8.20
N THR A 20 0.36 -6.46 8.36
CA THR A 20 0.78 -7.20 9.56
C THR A 20 1.60 -8.40 9.16
N CYS A 21 2.78 -8.55 9.76
CA CYS A 21 3.61 -9.72 9.52
C CYS A 21 3.00 -10.97 10.18
N LEU A 22 2.87 -12.04 9.42
CA LEU A 22 2.31 -13.33 9.88
C LEU A 22 3.36 -14.44 10.01
N ASN A 23 4.63 -14.13 9.73
CA ASN A 23 5.73 -15.07 9.93
C ASN A 23 6.03 -15.18 11.44
N LYS A 24 5.75 -16.36 12.03
CA LYS A 24 5.93 -16.66 13.45
C LYS A 24 7.38 -16.49 13.95
N ASN A 25 8.36 -16.63 13.05
CA ASN A 25 9.78 -16.52 13.36
C ASN A 25 10.31 -15.08 13.21
N CYS A 26 9.46 -14.14 12.80
CA CYS A 26 9.86 -12.75 12.64
C CYS A 26 9.72 -11.98 13.96
N LYS A 27 10.68 -11.12 14.27
CA LYS A 27 10.59 -10.15 15.38
C LYS A 27 9.39 -9.19 15.28
N ALA A 28 8.78 -9.08 14.10
CA ALA A 28 7.57 -8.32 13.84
C ALA A 28 6.30 -9.20 13.78
N TYR A 29 6.34 -10.45 14.25
CA TYR A 29 5.17 -11.33 14.21
C TYR A 29 3.97 -10.69 14.92
N LYS A 30 2.82 -10.64 14.23
CA LYS A 30 1.58 -9.96 14.66
C LYS A 30 1.70 -8.44 14.84
N GLU A 31 2.86 -7.84 14.59
CA GLU A 31 3.05 -6.39 14.59
C GLU A 31 2.61 -5.75 13.28
N THR A 32 2.18 -4.49 13.37
CA THR A 32 2.02 -3.62 12.19
C THR A 32 3.37 -3.33 11.57
N ILE A 33 3.45 -3.41 10.25
CA ILE A 33 4.66 -3.13 9.47
C ILE A 33 4.36 -2.12 8.35
N ILE A 34 5.38 -1.36 7.97
CA ILE A 34 5.33 -0.39 6.88
C ILE A 34 6.24 -0.86 5.75
N MET A 35 5.65 -1.08 4.58
CA MET A 35 6.30 -1.57 3.37
C MET A 35 6.44 -0.40 2.40
N ASN A 36 7.66 0.13 2.32
CA ASN A 36 7.96 1.32 1.54
C ASN A 36 8.06 0.97 0.06
N MET A 37 7.19 1.56 -0.77
CA MET A 37 7.23 1.39 -2.22
C MET A 37 7.98 2.55 -2.90
N GLY A 38 8.02 3.72 -2.25
CA GLY A 38 8.76 4.88 -2.74
C GLY A 38 8.02 5.70 -3.81
N LEU A 39 8.79 6.45 -4.61
CA LEU A 39 8.32 7.37 -5.65
C LEU A 39 8.48 6.75 -7.04
N LYS A 40 7.70 7.24 -8.00
CA LYS A 40 7.74 6.83 -9.43
C LYS A 40 7.39 5.36 -9.66
N GLN A 41 6.76 4.71 -8.68
CA GLN A 41 6.28 3.35 -8.83
C GLN A 41 4.86 3.32 -9.37
N THR A 42 4.63 2.31 -10.20
CA THR A 42 3.30 1.84 -10.57
C THR A 42 3.06 0.55 -9.81
N TYR A 43 2.01 0.51 -9.01
CA TYR A 43 1.67 -0.66 -8.23
C TYR A 43 0.29 -1.18 -8.62
N GLU A 44 0.23 -2.43 -9.03
CA GLU A 44 -1.00 -3.08 -9.49
C GLU A 44 -1.43 -4.17 -8.50
N LEU A 45 -2.59 -3.97 -7.88
CA LEU A 45 -3.23 -4.94 -6.98
C LEU A 45 -4.27 -5.75 -7.75
N GLY A 46 -4.23 -7.06 -7.54
CA GLY A 46 -5.26 -7.99 -8.04
C GLY A 46 -4.86 -8.86 -9.23
N ASN A 47 -3.63 -8.75 -9.75
CA ASN A 47 -3.14 -9.66 -10.78
C ASN A 47 -2.15 -10.69 -10.19
N PRO A 48 -2.56 -11.94 -9.95
CA PRO A 48 -1.67 -12.99 -9.46
C PRO A 48 -0.55 -13.35 -10.45
N ASN A 49 -0.67 -12.94 -11.72
CA ASN A 49 0.31 -13.19 -12.77
C ASN A 49 1.32 -12.04 -12.96
N LEU A 50 1.16 -10.90 -12.26
CA LEU A 50 2.18 -9.84 -12.20
C LEU A 50 3.12 -10.07 -11.02
N THR A 51 3.83 -11.20 -11.07
CA THR A 51 4.82 -11.64 -10.09
C THR A 51 6.12 -10.82 -10.11
N ASN A 52 6.27 -9.86 -11.04
CA ASN A 52 7.58 -9.30 -11.35
C ASN A 52 7.88 -7.87 -10.89
N GLN A 53 7.01 -7.14 -10.17
CA GLN A 53 7.41 -5.81 -9.64
C GLN A 53 6.87 -5.54 -8.23
N THR A 54 7.81 -5.46 -7.27
CA THR A 54 7.64 -4.90 -5.92
C THR A 54 6.61 -5.61 -5.03
N SER A 55 6.98 -6.77 -4.52
CA SER A 55 6.20 -7.49 -3.52
C SER A 55 6.08 -6.69 -2.21
N THR A 56 4.88 -6.64 -1.65
CA THR A 56 4.63 -6.12 -0.30
C THR A 56 5.24 -7.07 0.71
N ILE A 57 6.50 -6.84 1.06
CA ILE A 57 7.28 -7.72 1.94
C ILE A 57 7.51 -7.07 3.30
N CYS A 58 7.60 -7.90 4.33
CA CYS A 58 7.97 -7.46 5.65
C CYS A 58 9.42 -6.96 5.67
N PRO A 59 9.72 -5.72 6.10
CA PRO A 59 11.10 -5.23 6.15
C PRO A 59 12.00 -6.03 7.11
N ALA A 60 11.41 -6.70 8.10
CA ALA A 60 12.15 -7.44 9.12
C ALA A 60 12.50 -8.88 8.72
N CYS A 61 11.65 -9.57 7.97
CA CYS A 61 11.88 -10.98 7.58
C CYS A 61 11.77 -11.25 6.08
N GLN A 62 11.52 -10.22 5.27
CA GLN A 62 11.36 -10.28 3.81
C GLN A 62 10.21 -11.20 3.33
N SER A 63 9.40 -11.75 4.24
CA SER A 63 8.24 -12.58 3.90
C SER A 63 7.12 -11.73 3.32
N TYR A 64 6.40 -12.27 2.34
CA TYR A 64 5.22 -11.63 1.77
C TYR A 64 4.20 -11.24 2.85
N THR A 65 3.63 -10.06 2.72
CA THR A 65 2.61 -9.51 3.61
C THR A 65 1.54 -8.83 2.77
N MET A 66 0.28 -9.21 3.00
CA MET A 66 -0.86 -8.54 2.37
C MET A 66 -1.04 -7.12 2.94
N PRO A 67 -1.04 -6.06 2.11
CA PRO A 67 -1.31 -4.70 2.56
C PRO A 67 -2.79 -4.54 2.96
N ARG A 68 -3.05 -3.72 3.97
CA ARG A 68 -4.40 -3.39 4.49
C ARG A 68 -4.77 -1.91 4.36
N SER A 69 -3.78 -1.07 4.15
CA SER A 69 -3.89 0.39 4.11
C SER A 69 -2.68 0.92 3.35
N CYS A 70 -2.76 2.15 2.86
CA CYS A 70 -1.59 2.84 2.35
C CYS A 70 -1.52 4.27 2.85
N PHE A 71 -0.31 4.82 2.80
CA PHE A 71 0.02 6.17 3.17
C PHE A 71 0.88 6.80 2.08
N PHE A 72 0.47 7.98 1.65
CA PHE A 72 1.20 8.82 0.71
C PHE A 72 1.89 9.94 1.50
N LYS A 73 3.18 10.13 1.26
CA LYS A 73 4.00 11.15 1.93
C LYS A 73 4.76 11.98 0.91
N ASN A 74 4.61 13.30 0.94
CA ASN A 74 5.34 14.27 0.11
C ASN A 74 5.39 13.84 -1.36
N CYS A 75 4.23 13.54 -1.95
CA CYS A 75 4.17 13.04 -3.32
C CYS A 75 2.87 13.44 -4.03
N LYS A 76 2.91 13.44 -5.36
CA LYS A 76 1.71 13.40 -6.19
C LYS A 76 1.32 11.94 -6.38
N TRP A 77 0.03 11.65 -6.28
CA TRP A 77 -0.49 10.30 -6.51
C TRP A 77 -1.76 10.33 -7.35
N LYS A 78 -2.05 9.21 -7.99
CA LYS A 78 -3.35 8.94 -8.60
C LYS A 78 -3.68 7.46 -8.56
N ILE A 79 -4.96 7.15 -8.75
CA ILE A 79 -5.47 5.78 -8.80
C ILE A 79 -6.32 5.55 -10.03
N ASN A 80 -6.10 4.41 -10.66
CA ASN A 80 -6.97 3.86 -11.70
C ASN A 80 -7.39 2.46 -11.28
N GLY A 81 -8.67 2.12 -11.30
CA GLY A 81 -9.09 0.79 -10.86
C GLY A 81 -10.49 0.43 -11.29
N ILE A 82 -10.83 -0.84 -11.12
CA ILE A 82 -12.16 -1.38 -11.34
C ILE A 82 -12.65 -1.97 -10.03
N LYS A 83 -13.64 -1.32 -9.41
CA LYS A 83 -14.26 -1.77 -8.16
C LYS A 83 -15.48 -2.63 -8.46
N LYS A 84 -15.45 -3.88 -8.03
CA LYS A 84 -16.60 -4.80 -7.98
C LYS A 84 -17.63 -4.28 -6.98
N THR A 85 -18.85 -4.06 -7.46
CA THR A 85 -20.01 -3.73 -6.62
C THR A 85 -21.17 -4.67 -6.95
N ARG A 86 -22.20 -4.67 -6.08
CA ARG A 86 -23.43 -5.45 -6.33
C ARG A 86 -24.19 -5.00 -7.59
N LYS A 87 -24.00 -3.75 -8.03
CA LYS A 87 -24.66 -3.17 -9.21
C LYS A 87 -23.83 -3.29 -10.49
N GLY A 88 -22.70 -4.01 -10.45
CA GLY A 88 -21.74 -4.09 -11.54
C GLY A 88 -20.39 -3.42 -11.24
N PRO A 89 -19.40 -3.55 -12.13
CA PRO A 89 -18.09 -2.93 -11.97
C PRO A 89 -18.17 -1.40 -12.12
N ILE A 90 -17.48 -0.68 -11.25
CA ILE A 90 -17.29 0.78 -11.35
C ILE A 90 -15.84 1.07 -11.70
N ILE A 91 -15.64 1.86 -12.76
CA ILE A 91 -14.31 2.37 -13.13
C ILE A 91 -13.99 3.59 -12.27
N ILE A 92 -12.81 3.57 -11.67
CA ILE A 92 -12.24 4.68 -10.91
C ILE A 92 -11.05 5.20 -11.68
N ASN A 93 -11.01 6.51 -11.91
CA ASN A 93 -9.87 7.22 -12.46
C ASN A 93 -9.77 8.55 -11.72
N SER A 94 -8.62 8.84 -11.12
CA SER A 94 -8.39 10.08 -10.41
C SER A 94 -7.35 10.94 -11.12
N ASP A 95 -7.50 12.25 -10.97
CA ASP A 95 -6.43 13.18 -11.30
C ASP A 95 -5.22 13.00 -10.37
N TRP A 96 -4.10 13.58 -10.79
CA TRP A 96 -2.91 13.68 -9.96
C TRP A 96 -3.13 14.68 -8.83
N ILE A 97 -3.09 14.20 -7.59
CA ILE A 97 -3.26 15.04 -6.40
C ILE A 97 -1.95 15.08 -5.64
N PHE A 98 -1.44 16.28 -5.34
CA PHE A 98 -0.32 16.44 -4.41
C PHE A 98 -0.80 16.32 -2.97
N VAL A 99 -0.03 15.61 -2.15
CA VAL A 99 -0.28 15.49 -0.71
C VAL A 99 1.05 15.55 0.05
N GLU A 100 1.08 16.33 1.11
CA GLU A 100 2.17 16.29 2.10
C GLU A 100 2.06 15.00 2.92
N ASN A 101 0.88 14.72 3.46
CA ASN A 101 0.57 13.50 4.19
C ASN A 101 -0.87 13.09 3.90
N LYS A 102 -1.08 11.88 3.37
CA LYS A 102 -2.43 11.33 3.18
C LYS A 102 -2.46 9.86 3.52
N TYR A 103 -3.24 9.53 4.53
CA TYR A 103 -3.51 8.16 4.92
C TYR A 103 -4.81 7.67 4.29
N VAL A 104 -4.73 6.55 3.59
CA VAL A 104 -5.87 5.91 2.95
C VAL A 104 -6.08 4.56 3.62
N ARG A 105 -7.09 4.51 4.50
CA ARG A 105 -7.55 3.26 5.10
C ARG A 105 -8.42 2.50 4.10
N PHE A 106 -8.07 1.25 3.88
CA PHE A 106 -8.91 0.30 3.19
C PHE A 106 -9.62 -0.56 4.27
N ASN A 107 -10.71 -0.04 4.87
CA ASN A 107 -11.31 -0.58 6.12
C ASN A 107 -11.96 -1.98 5.99
N LYS A 108 -11.98 -2.73 7.11
CA LYS A 108 -12.47 -4.10 7.35
C LYS A 108 -13.96 -4.36 7.08
N LYS A 109 -14.84 -3.35 7.12
CA LYS A 109 -16.25 -3.51 6.71
C LYS A 109 -16.43 -3.48 5.19
N ASP A 110 -15.39 -3.04 4.47
CA ASP A 110 -15.47 -2.70 3.07
C ASP A 110 -14.16 -3.07 2.37
N SER A 111 -13.85 -4.36 2.30
CA SER A 111 -12.69 -5.02 1.69
C SER A 111 -12.02 -4.25 0.54
N SER A 112 -11.16 -3.27 0.83
CA SER A 112 -10.93 -2.17 -0.13
C SER A 112 -9.76 -2.36 -1.08
N PHE A 113 -9.19 -3.58 -1.11
CA PHE A 113 -8.46 -4.10 -2.27
C PHE A 113 -9.12 -5.34 -2.87
N LEU A 114 -9.78 -6.18 -2.07
CA LEU A 114 -10.51 -7.36 -2.55
C LEU A 114 -11.72 -7.00 -3.42
N LYS A 115 -12.28 -5.80 -3.23
CA LYS A 115 -13.31 -5.26 -4.11
C LYS A 115 -12.74 -4.76 -5.43
N PHE A 116 -11.44 -4.55 -5.57
CA PHE A 116 -10.88 -4.19 -6.87
C PHE A 116 -10.54 -5.47 -7.63
N SER A 117 -11.10 -5.64 -8.83
CA SER A 117 -10.53 -6.61 -9.79
C SER A 117 -9.18 -6.13 -10.32
N PHE A 118 -8.98 -4.82 -10.33
CA PHE A 118 -7.76 -4.16 -10.76
C PHE A 118 -7.62 -2.85 -10.01
N LEU A 119 -6.44 -2.56 -9.47
CA LEU A 119 -6.12 -1.25 -8.94
C LEU A 119 -4.67 -0.91 -9.21
N LYS A 120 -4.46 0.16 -9.97
CA LYS A 120 -3.19 0.78 -10.29
C LYS A 120 -3.02 2.04 -9.45
N ILE A 121 -2.00 2.05 -8.61
CA ILE A 121 -1.58 3.22 -7.81
C ILE A 121 -0.29 3.75 -8.43
N GLN A 122 -0.23 5.05 -8.70
CA GLN A 122 0.97 5.69 -9.23
C GLN A 122 1.39 6.83 -8.33
N THR A 123 2.71 6.97 -8.10
CA THR A 123 3.30 8.10 -7.38
C THR A 123 4.34 8.82 -8.22
N ARG A 124 4.52 10.12 -8.00
CA ARG A 124 5.64 10.91 -8.53
C ARG A 124 6.03 12.00 -7.52
N PRO A 125 7.23 12.58 -7.61
CA PRO A 125 7.62 13.68 -6.73
C PRO A 125 6.58 14.81 -6.71
N GLY A 126 6.26 15.31 -5.52
CA GLY A 126 5.78 16.68 -5.38
C GLY A 126 6.98 17.59 -5.60
N ILE A 127 6.82 18.62 -6.41
CA ILE A 127 7.90 19.57 -6.71
C ILE A 127 8.31 20.25 -5.40
#